data_AF-A0A1G9J2W3-F1
#
_entry.id   AF-A0A1G9J2W3-F1
#
_cell.length_a   1.000
_cell.length_b   1.000
_cell.length_c   1.000
_cell.angle_alpha   90.00
_cell.angle_beta   90.00
_cell.angle_gamma   90.00
#
_symmetry.space_group_name_H-M   'P 1'
#
loop_
_entity.id
_entity.type
_entity.pdbx_description
1 polymer ?
#
loop_
_entity_poly.entity_id
_entity_poly.type
_entity_poly.pdbx_seq_one_letter_code
_entity_poly.pdbx_strand_id
1 'polypeptide(L)'
;MRKGLFRRTIRRARTARRTGAPTISDAAGKRYRVVPVDDPETAKYADPPRKWPRVGAMAAVWAVVLALGAWTAPGIAASGSEDNEDARDQEATDSVGAALRFLKNGSEEDAERADAALCDGASPQVSSSDLDDLRQSYDEEFGGIERVNLDAGEPVSSVDGIEIAVRVWYVYQSRQESEDFLVTVQEDDGVFCVSETVLQSVEEEPSESGTTGIEEEVDTQAVATDFLRAIVVDREPQTAASFQCQTFTGITPQELNDAITDWAEAGETVIGYLDGFDSVDSDDSSVDAFAADIKLDGDMDIETFSFQLTVQGDCVSSLEGGDDLI
;
A
#
# COMPACT_ATOMS: atom_id res chain seq x y z
N MET A 1 27.92 81.00 19.28
CA MET A 1 27.47 81.87 18.16
C MET A 1 27.13 80.97 16.98
N ARG A 2 25.84 80.77 16.70
CA ARG A 2 25.10 81.35 15.56
C ARG A 2 25.36 80.65 14.21
N LYS A 3 24.28 79.98 13.76
CA LYS A 3 23.69 80.02 12.40
C LYS A 3 24.51 79.34 11.27
N GLY A 4 23.92 78.56 10.37
CA GLY A 4 22.52 78.28 10.19
C GLY A 4 22.25 77.39 8.97
N LEU A 5 21.01 76.90 8.95
CA LEU A 5 20.15 76.56 7.81
C LEU A 5 20.73 76.81 6.41
N PHE A 6 20.91 75.74 5.65
CA PHE A 6 20.66 75.75 4.21
C PHE A 6 19.61 74.69 3.85
N ARG A 7 18.39 75.17 3.64
CA ARG A 7 17.32 74.47 2.91
C ARG A 7 17.84 74.19 1.50
N ARG A 8 18.04 72.92 1.14
CA ARG A 8 18.13 72.51 -0.27
C ARG A 8 16.74 72.13 -0.76
N THR A 9 16.18 73.03 -1.56
CA THR A 9 15.03 72.83 -2.43
C THR A 9 15.36 71.79 -3.49
N ILE A 10 14.78 70.59 -3.39
CA ILE A 10 14.80 69.63 -4.49
C ILE A 10 13.77 70.09 -5.51
N ARG A 11 14.27 70.59 -6.64
CA ARG A 11 13.47 70.91 -7.84
C ARG A 11 12.80 69.63 -8.31
N ARG A 12 11.46 69.65 -8.43
CA ARG A 12 10.71 68.68 -9.23
C ARG A 12 11.26 68.69 -10.66
N ALA A 13 12.02 67.67 -11.03
CA ALA A 13 12.24 67.36 -12.43
C ALA A 13 10.87 66.92 -13.00
N ARG A 14 10.32 67.73 -13.92
CA ARG A 14 9.23 67.28 -14.79
C ARG A 14 9.77 66.09 -15.57
N THR A 15 9.26 64.89 -15.30
CA THR A 15 9.41 63.74 -16.18
C THR A 15 8.92 64.16 -17.57
N ALA A 16 9.84 64.15 -18.53
CA ALA A 16 9.54 64.28 -19.94
C ALA A 16 8.46 63.25 -20.30
N ARG A 17 7.38 63.73 -20.90
CA ARG A 17 6.28 62.92 -21.39
C ARG A 17 6.86 61.95 -22.43
N ARG A 18 6.96 60.66 -22.09
CA ARG A 18 7.33 59.59 -23.01
C ARG A 18 6.40 59.71 -24.22
N THR A 19 6.97 60.04 -25.38
CA THR A 19 6.32 59.93 -26.67
C THR A 19 5.78 58.51 -26.78
N GLY A 20 4.45 58.39 -26.89
CA GLY A 20 3.79 57.08 -26.97
C GLY A 20 4.33 56.28 -28.16
N ALA A 21 4.41 54.96 -27.99
CA ALA A 21 4.77 54.03 -29.05
C ALA A 21 3.92 54.29 -30.31
N PRO A 22 4.48 54.17 -31.53
CA PRO A 22 3.73 54.36 -32.76
C PRO A 22 2.53 53.41 -32.78
N THR A 23 1.35 53.96 -33.03
CA THR A 23 0.11 53.20 -33.22
C THR A 23 -0.30 53.32 -34.67
N ILE A 24 -0.65 52.20 -35.28
CA ILE A 24 -1.15 52.15 -36.65
C ILE A 24 -2.64 51.83 -36.56
N SER A 25 -3.47 52.58 -37.29
CA SER A 25 -4.90 52.35 -37.40
C SER A 25 -5.21 51.61 -38.69
N ASP A 26 -6.03 50.55 -38.61
CA ASP A 26 -6.55 49.88 -39.80
C ASP A 26 -7.67 50.69 -40.47
N ALA A 27 -8.13 50.23 -41.65
CA ALA A 27 -9.21 50.88 -42.40
C ALA A 27 -10.57 50.89 -41.65
N ALA A 28 -10.71 50.10 -40.58
CA ALA A 28 -11.87 50.07 -39.70
C ALA A 28 -11.69 50.94 -38.44
N GLY A 29 -10.58 51.69 -38.34
CA GLY A 29 -10.29 52.64 -37.26
C GLY A 29 -9.74 52.03 -35.98
N LYS A 30 -9.45 50.72 -35.94
CA LYS A 30 -8.87 50.08 -34.75
C LYS A 30 -7.37 50.34 -34.68
N ARG A 31 -6.90 50.78 -33.51
CA ARG A 31 -5.49 51.15 -33.29
C ARG A 31 -4.74 49.99 -32.64
N TYR A 32 -3.63 49.59 -33.27
CA TYR A 32 -2.75 48.54 -32.77
C TYR A 32 -1.39 49.11 -32.39
N ARG A 33 -0.82 48.56 -31.31
CA ARG A 33 0.52 48.93 -30.82
C ARG A 33 1.53 47.99 -31.46
N VAL A 34 2.46 48.53 -32.23
CA VAL A 34 3.51 47.75 -32.87
C VAL A 34 4.56 47.41 -31.83
N VAL A 35 4.77 46.12 -31.58
CA VAL A 35 5.88 45.59 -30.78
C VAL A 35 6.92 45.07 -31.78
N PRO A 36 8.18 45.54 -31.75
CA PRO A 36 9.21 44.99 -32.62
C PRO A 36 9.43 43.52 -32.27
N VAL A 37 9.47 42.67 -33.29
CA VAL A 37 9.72 41.23 -33.15
C VAL A 37 11.21 41.02 -33.35
N ASP A 38 11.88 40.48 -32.34
CA ASP A 38 13.30 40.10 -32.39
C ASP A 38 13.51 38.83 -33.25
N ASP A 39 14.75 38.67 -33.73
CA ASP A 39 15.29 37.71 -34.72
C ASP A 39 14.63 36.30 -34.78
N PRO A 40 14.35 35.76 -35.98
CA PRO A 40 13.64 34.49 -36.17
C PRO A 40 14.38 33.23 -35.69
N GLU A 41 15.65 33.32 -35.29
CA GLU A 41 16.41 32.15 -34.81
C GLU A 41 16.11 31.78 -33.34
N THR A 42 15.51 32.68 -32.55
CA THR A 42 15.13 32.39 -31.16
C THR A 42 13.70 31.83 -31.00
N ALA A 43 12.91 31.80 -32.07
CA ALA A 43 11.49 31.43 -32.02
C ALA A 43 11.23 29.92 -31.83
N LYS A 44 12.22 29.05 -32.03
CA LYS A 44 12.02 27.59 -31.95
C LYS A 44 11.92 27.05 -30.52
N TYR A 45 12.27 27.85 -29.52
CA TYR A 45 12.19 27.52 -28.07
C TYR A 45 11.43 28.59 -27.25
N ALA A 46 10.60 29.41 -27.90
CA ALA A 46 9.79 30.38 -27.17
C ALA A 46 8.62 29.67 -26.45
N ASP A 47 8.70 29.62 -25.12
CA ASP A 47 7.66 29.11 -24.22
C ASP A 47 6.31 29.80 -24.58
N PRO A 48 5.23 29.05 -24.89
CA PRO A 48 3.98 29.65 -25.34
C PRO A 48 3.42 30.59 -24.28
N PRO A 49 2.78 31.72 -24.67
CA PRO A 49 2.31 32.72 -23.74
C PRO A 49 1.25 32.13 -22.80
N ARG A 50 1.64 31.86 -21.56
CA ARG A 50 0.75 31.36 -20.50
C ARG A 50 -0.30 32.41 -20.17
N LYS A 51 -1.54 32.15 -20.56
CA LYS A 51 -2.69 33.02 -20.27
C LYS A 51 -3.18 32.71 -18.84
N TRP A 52 -2.66 33.46 -17.87
CA TRP A 52 -3.05 33.37 -16.45
C TRP A 52 -4.44 33.88 -16.01
N PRO A 53 -5.30 34.54 -16.81
CA PRO A 53 -6.57 35.06 -16.26
C PRO A 53 -7.64 33.96 -16.03
N ARG A 54 -7.40 32.70 -16.42
CA ARG A 54 -8.36 31.59 -16.19
C ARG A 54 -8.19 30.88 -14.85
N VAL A 55 -6.99 30.88 -14.25
CA VAL A 55 -6.74 30.23 -12.95
C VAL A 55 -7.36 31.02 -11.79
N GLY A 56 -7.41 32.35 -11.90
CA GLY A 56 -8.08 33.19 -10.90
C GLY A 56 -9.60 33.01 -10.82
N ALA A 57 -10.24 32.54 -11.90
CA ALA A 57 -11.70 32.32 -11.91
C ALA A 57 -12.10 31.02 -11.18
N MET A 58 -11.26 29.97 -11.20
CA MET A 58 -11.59 28.72 -10.48
C MET A 58 -11.41 28.84 -8.96
N ALA A 59 -10.44 29.63 -8.48
CA ALA A 59 -10.28 29.86 -7.04
C ALA A 59 -11.45 30.66 -6.43
N ALA A 60 -12.03 31.60 -7.17
CA ALA A 60 -13.19 32.37 -6.73
C ALA A 60 -14.47 31.50 -6.63
N VAL A 61 -14.62 30.49 -7.51
CA VAL A 61 -15.75 29.55 -7.46
C VAL A 61 -15.65 28.65 -6.22
N TRP A 62 -14.46 28.15 -5.88
CA TRP A 62 -14.26 27.36 -4.67
C TRP A 62 -14.50 28.15 -3.38
N ALA A 63 -14.10 29.42 -3.32
CA ALA A 63 -14.39 30.27 -2.17
C ALA A 63 -15.89 30.52 -1.97
N VAL A 64 -16.68 30.60 -3.05
CA VAL A 64 -18.14 30.74 -2.98
C VAL A 64 -18.82 29.42 -2.60
N VAL A 65 -18.32 28.28 -3.06
CA VAL A 65 -18.81 26.95 -2.65
C VAL A 65 -18.53 26.69 -1.16
N LEU A 66 -17.34 27.05 -0.66
CA LEU A 66 -17.02 26.92 0.76
C LEU A 66 -17.80 27.91 1.64
N ALA A 67 -18.10 29.13 1.15
CA ALA A 67 -18.87 30.12 1.89
C ALA A 67 -20.38 29.82 1.93
N LEU A 68 -20.92 29.14 0.91
CA LEU A 68 -22.34 28.76 0.84
C LEU A 68 -22.62 27.35 1.39
N GLY A 69 -21.63 26.44 1.41
CA GLY A 69 -21.76 25.09 2.00
C GLY A 69 -21.81 25.07 3.53
N ALA A 70 -21.46 26.17 4.20
CA ALA A 70 -21.46 26.26 5.66
C ALA A 70 -22.86 26.35 6.31
N TRP A 71 -23.95 26.43 5.53
CA TRP A 71 -25.31 26.61 6.07
C TRP A 71 -26.23 25.39 5.90
N THR A 72 -25.74 24.29 5.31
CA THR A 72 -26.50 23.02 5.17
C THR A 72 -25.81 21.82 5.80
N ALA A 73 -24.90 22.03 6.76
CA ALA A 73 -24.52 20.99 7.70
C ALA A 73 -25.49 21.03 8.89
N PRO A 74 -26.35 20.03 9.11
CA PRO A 74 -27.00 19.87 10.40
C PRO A 74 -25.91 19.49 11.42
N GLY A 75 -25.60 20.44 12.30
CA GLY A 75 -25.27 20.19 13.71
C GLY A 75 -24.38 19.02 14.11
N ILE A 76 -23.13 18.97 13.65
CA ILE A 76 -22.05 18.28 14.40
C ILE A 76 -20.93 19.29 14.66
N ALA A 77 -21.26 20.30 15.46
CA ALA A 77 -20.27 21.09 16.19
C ALA A 77 -21.02 21.83 17.30
N ALA A 78 -20.67 21.49 18.55
CA ALA A 78 -21.12 22.08 19.81
C ALA A 78 -22.44 21.54 20.41
N SER A 79 -22.32 20.38 21.07
CA SER A 79 -22.79 20.25 22.45
C SER A 79 -21.79 19.37 23.21
N GLY A 80 -21.11 19.97 24.19
CA GLY A 80 -20.30 19.23 25.14
C GLY A 80 -21.19 18.64 26.22
N SER A 81 -21.36 17.33 26.18
CA SER A 81 -21.67 16.43 27.29
C SER A 81 -22.00 15.06 26.69
N GLU A 82 -21.56 13.99 27.36
CA GLU A 82 -21.86 12.58 27.09
C GLU A 82 -20.80 11.90 26.21
N ASP A 83 -19.95 11.16 26.92
CA ASP A 83 -19.05 10.08 26.51
C ASP A 83 -18.39 10.22 25.13
N ASN A 84 -17.11 10.59 25.18
CA ASN A 84 -16.20 10.52 24.04
C ASN A 84 -15.91 9.03 23.79
N GLU A 85 -16.91 8.29 23.31
CA GLU A 85 -16.79 6.90 22.90
C GLU A 85 -15.61 6.81 21.94
N ASP A 86 -14.64 5.96 22.27
CA ASP A 86 -13.48 5.72 21.42
C ASP A 86 -14.02 5.35 20.04
N ALA A 87 -13.42 5.85 18.96
CA ALA A 87 -13.81 5.40 17.62
C ALA A 87 -13.66 3.88 17.48
N ARG A 88 -12.78 3.28 18.31
CA ARG A 88 -12.60 1.85 18.48
C ARG A 88 -13.69 1.17 19.28
N ASP A 89 -14.65 1.86 19.88
CA ASP A 89 -15.77 1.28 20.64
C ASP A 89 -17.09 1.26 19.83
N GLN A 90 -17.09 1.81 18.61
CA GLN A 90 -18.27 1.81 17.73
C GLN A 90 -18.53 0.41 17.15
N GLU A 91 -19.80 0.03 17.08
CA GLU A 91 -20.23 -1.24 16.46
C GLU A 91 -19.73 -1.37 15.01
N ALA A 92 -19.47 -2.60 14.57
CA ALA A 92 -19.03 -2.84 13.21
C ALA A 92 -20.14 -2.53 12.20
N THR A 93 -19.80 -1.76 11.16
CA THR A 93 -20.75 -1.34 10.12
C THR A 93 -20.96 -2.37 9.03
N ASP A 94 -20.09 -3.38 8.95
CA ASP A 94 -20.13 -4.48 7.99
C ASP A 94 -19.48 -5.74 8.57
N SER A 95 -19.67 -6.87 7.86
CA SER A 95 -19.21 -8.18 8.31
C SER A 95 -17.68 -8.30 8.37
N VAL A 96 -16.97 -7.69 7.43
CA VAL A 96 -15.49 -7.67 7.42
C VAL A 96 -14.96 -6.90 8.62
N GLY A 97 -15.54 -5.74 8.91
CA GLY A 97 -15.22 -4.93 10.08
C GLY A 97 -15.43 -5.69 11.38
N ALA A 98 -16.49 -6.49 11.50
CA ALA A 98 -16.73 -7.32 12.69
C ALA A 98 -15.64 -8.39 12.87
N ALA A 99 -15.31 -9.12 11.79
CA ALA A 99 -14.28 -10.16 11.81
C ALA A 99 -12.89 -9.58 12.14
N LEU A 100 -12.49 -8.51 11.44
CA LEU A 100 -11.21 -7.84 11.65
C LEU A 100 -11.10 -7.25 13.05
N ARG A 101 -12.18 -6.69 13.59
CA ARG A 101 -12.22 -6.12 14.94
C ARG A 101 -12.02 -7.19 16.01
N PHE A 102 -12.69 -8.34 15.88
CA PHE A 102 -12.51 -9.47 16.80
C PHE A 102 -11.05 -9.95 16.81
N LEU A 103 -10.52 -10.30 15.64
CA LEU A 103 -9.16 -10.85 15.51
C LEU A 103 -8.08 -9.84 15.90
N LYS A 104 -8.25 -8.56 15.52
CA LYS A 104 -7.30 -7.50 15.86
C LYS A 104 -7.24 -7.24 17.36
N ASN A 105 -8.39 -7.02 18.00
CA ASN A 105 -8.42 -6.75 19.44
C ASN A 105 -7.90 -7.94 20.24
N GLY A 106 -8.27 -9.18 19.85
CA GLY A 106 -7.77 -10.39 20.49
C GLY A 106 -6.26 -10.54 20.34
N SER A 107 -5.71 -10.20 19.17
CA SER A 107 -4.28 -10.26 18.88
C SER A 107 -3.48 -9.05 19.38
N GLU A 108 -4.13 -8.03 19.98
CA GLU A 108 -3.52 -6.82 20.54
C GLU A 108 -3.67 -6.76 22.08
N GLU A 109 -3.89 -7.90 22.75
CA GLU A 109 -4.05 -8.02 24.22
C GLU A 109 -5.31 -7.30 24.76
N ASP A 110 -6.31 -7.07 23.91
CA ASP A 110 -7.57 -6.40 24.27
C ASP A 110 -8.76 -7.39 24.21
N ALA A 111 -8.69 -8.42 25.06
CA ALA A 111 -9.67 -9.50 25.11
C ALA A 111 -11.10 -9.00 25.41
N GLU A 112 -11.24 -7.96 26.24
CA GLU A 112 -12.55 -7.38 26.57
C GLU A 112 -13.22 -6.77 25.32
N ARG A 113 -12.46 -6.06 24.48
CA ARG A 113 -13.00 -5.53 23.22
C ARG A 113 -13.17 -6.57 22.13
N ALA A 114 -12.37 -7.63 22.14
CA ALA A 114 -12.58 -8.78 21.27
C ALA A 114 -13.90 -9.47 21.63
N ASP A 115 -14.13 -9.77 22.90
CA ASP A 115 -15.36 -10.41 23.39
C ASP A 115 -16.61 -9.56 23.10
N ALA A 116 -16.48 -8.24 23.14
CA ALA A 116 -17.58 -7.34 22.78
C ALA A 116 -17.99 -7.41 21.29
N ALA A 117 -17.15 -8.00 20.41
CA ALA A 117 -17.48 -8.23 19.01
C ALA A 117 -18.20 -9.57 18.78
N LEU A 118 -18.31 -10.44 19.80
CA LEU A 118 -18.99 -11.72 19.70
C LEU A 118 -20.52 -11.55 19.75
N CYS A 119 -21.23 -12.44 19.05
CA CYS A 119 -22.68 -12.52 19.18
C CYS A 119 -23.08 -13.02 20.58
N ASP A 120 -24.28 -12.66 21.02
CA ASP A 120 -24.81 -13.11 22.32
C ASP A 120 -24.84 -14.64 22.42
N GLY A 121 -24.04 -15.18 23.34
CA GLY A 121 -23.93 -16.62 23.57
C GLY A 121 -23.07 -17.38 22.55
N ALA A 122 -22.35 -16.68 21.68
CA ALA A 122 -21.31 -17.27 20.86
C ALA A 122 -20.20 -17.86 21.74
N SER A 123 -19.62 -18.97 21.28
CA SER A 123 -18.51 -19.65 21.94
C SER A 123 -17.58 -20.15 20.84
N PRO A 124 -16.81 -19.25 20.20
CA PRO A 124 -15.96 -19.62 19.09
C PRO A 124 -14.91 -20.66 19.52
N GLN A 125 -14.46 -21.49 18.57
CA GLN A 125 -13.40 -22.46 18.80
C GLN A 125 -12.09 -21.78 19.19
N VAL A 126 -11.80 -20.63 18.57
CA VAL A 126 -10.72 -19.72 18.96
C VAL A 126 -11.33 -18.55 19.71
N SER A 127 -11.11 -18.52 21.02
CA SER A 127 -11.53 -17.43 21.90
C SER A 127 -10.57 -16.24 21.84
N SER A 128 -10.99 -15.10 22.39
CA SER A 128 -10.11 -13.94 22.58
C SER A 128 -8.87 -14.27 23.42
N SER A 129 -9.00 -15.14 24.42
CA SER A 129 -7.86 -15.63 25.20
C SER A 129 -6.93 -16.54 24.40
N ASP A 130 -7.45 -17.34 23.47
CA ASP A 130 -6.59 -18.16 22.61
C ASP A 130 -5.77 -17.29 21.65
N LEU A 131 -6.34 -16.17 21.16
CA LEU A 131 -5.60 -15.19 20.35
C LEU A 131 -4.50 -14.48 21.15
N ASP A 132 -4.76 -14.17 22.42
CA ASP A 132 -3.77 -13.59 23.33
C ASP A 132 -2.64 -14.59 23.62
N ASP A 133 -2.97 -15.86 23.90
CA ASP A 133 -2.00 -16.93 24.09
C ASP A 133 -1.15 -17.15 22.82
N LEU A 134 -1.78 -17.12 21.63
CA LEU A 134 -1.09 -17.25 20.35
C LEU A 134 -0.11 -16.08 20.13
N ARG A 135 -0.57 -14.84 20.34
CA ARG A 135 0.29 -13.65 20.30
C ARG A 135 1.45 -13.78 21.27
N GLN A 136 1.20 -14.14 22.53
CA GLN A 136 2.25 -14.27 23.55
C GLN A 136 3.28 -15.33 23.17
N SER A 137 2.85 -16.43 22.53
CA SER A 137 3.78 -17.45 22.04
C SER A 137 4.77 -16.89 21.00
N TYR A 138 4.28 -16.09 20.06
CA TYR A 138 5.12 -15.42 19.07
C TYR A 138 5.94 -14.25 19.65
N ASP A 139 5.40 -13.53 20.65
CA ASP A 139 6.13 -12.49 21.37
C ASP A 139 7.36 -13.09 22.08
N GLU A 140 7.21 -14.24 22.74
CA GLU A 140 8.31 -14.97 23.37
C GLU A 140 9.32 -15.50 22.36
N GLU A 141 8.86 -15.99 21.21
CA GLU A 141 9.70 -16.54 20.15
C GLU A 141 10.53 -15.44 19.44
N PHE A 142 9.91 -14.33 19.09
CA PHE A 142 10.55 -13.25 18.35
C PHE A 142 11.28 -12.25 19.25
N GLY A 143 10.98 -12.24 20.55
CA GLY A 143 11.48 -11.25 21.50
C GLY A 143 10.69 -9.94 21.46
N GLY A 144 9.41 -10.02 21.08
CA GLY A 144 8.47 -8.93 20.93
C GLY A 144 7.59 -9.09 19.69
N ILE A 145 6.39 -8.53 19.70
CA ILE A 145 5.58 -8.24 18.50
C ILE A 145 5.41 -6.73 18.39
N GLU A 146 5.84 -6.16 17.26
CA GLU A 146 5.71 -4.72 17.01
C GLU A 146 4.37 -4.36 16.38
N ARG A 147 3.85 -5.24 15.54
CA ARG A 147 2.65 -5.00 14.74
C ARG A 147 1.90 -6.29 14.48
N VAL A 148 0.57 -6.18 14.45
CA VAL A 148 -0.33 -7.21 13.94
C VAL A 148 -1.00 -6.66 12.69
N ASN A 149 -0.83 -7.34 11.56
CA ASN A 149 -1.52 -7.03 10.32
C ASN A 149 -2.62 -8.05 10.08
N LEU A 150 -3.70 -7.64 9.44
CA LEU A 150 -4.80 -8.53 9.08
C LEU A 150 -5.18 -8.28 7.63
N ASP A 151 -5.46 -9.35 6.89
CA ASP A 151 -6.02 -9.31 5.55
C ASP A 151 -7.23 -10.22 5.48
N ALA A 152 -8.33 -9.67 4.99
CA ALA A 152 -9.59 -10.37 4.88
C ALA A 152 -9.88 -10.72 3.43
N GLY A 153 -10.14 -12.00 3.18
CA GLY A 153 -10.63 -12.50 1.91
C GLY A 153 -12.06 -12.07 1.61
N GLU A 154 -12.56 -12.49 0.45
CA GLU A 154 -13.91 -12.18 0.01
C GLU A 154 -14.97 -12.85 0.91
N PRO A 155 -15.98 -12.11 1.42
CA PRO A 155 -17.04 -12.68 2.23
C PRO A 155 -17.92 -13.66 1.44
N VAL A 156 -18.13 -14.85 1.99
CA VAL A 156 -18.97 -15.91 1.40
C VAL A 156 -20.18 -16.17 2.28
N SER A 157 -21.39 -16.10 1.71
CA SER A 157 -22.60 -16.44 2.47
C SER A 157 -22.71 -17.95 2.71
N SER A 158 -22.96 -18.35 3.95
CA SER A 158 -23.21 -19.74 4.35
C SER A 158 -24.57 -19.88 5.06
N VAL A 159 -24.87 -21.10 5.54
CA VAL A 159 -26.12 -21.35 6.29
C VAL A 159 -26.07 -20.79 7.71
N ASP A 160 -24.87 -20.62 8.26
CA ASP A 160 -24.64 -20.22 9.65
C ASP A 160 -24.26 -18.72 9.77
N GLY A 161 -24.01 -18.05 8.64
CA GLY A 161 -23.70 -16.62 8.59
C GLY A 161 -22.97 -16.21 7.31
N ILE A 162 -22.07 -15.25 7.45
CA ILE A 162 -21.13 -14.81 6.43
C ILE A 162 -19.74 -15.29 6.86
N GLU A 163 -19.17 -16.20 6.09
CA GLU A 163 -17.83 -16.74 6.30
C GLU A 163 -16.78 -15.84 5.64
N ILE A 164 -15.72 -15.53 6.37
CA ILE A 164 -14.64 -14.66 5.93
C ILE A 164 -13.33 -15.34 6.34
N ALA A 165 -12.50 -15.67 5.34
CA ALA A 165 -11.13 -16.09 5.61
C ALA A 165 -10.31 -14.84 5.98
N VAL A 166 -9.58 -14.90 7.09
CA VAL A 166 -8.73 -13.80 7.55
C VAL A 166 -7.36 -14.33 7.88
N ARG A 167 -6.32 -13.74 7.29
CA ARG A 167 -4.93 -14.01 7.63
C ARG A 167 -4.44 -12.97 8.63
N VAL A 168 -3.86 -13.43 9.74
CA VAL A 168 -3.27 -12.57 10.77
C VAL A 168 -1.77 -12.75 10.73
N TRP A 169 -1.02 -11.66 10.54
CA TRP A 169 0.44 -11.67 10.61
C TRP A 169 0.95 -11.06 11.90
N TYR A 170 1.80 -11.80 12.61
CA TYR A 170 2.55 -11.33 13.77
C TYR A 170 3.93 -10.88 13.30
N VAL A 171 4.20 -9.58 13.35
CA VAL A 171 5.40 -8.98 12.75
C VAL A 171 6.34 -8.46 13.83
N TYR A 172 7.61 -8.85 13.72
CA TYR A 172 8.70 -8.32 14.52
C TYR A 172 9.98 -8.16 13.68
N GLN A 173 10.45 -6.92 13.53
CA GLN A 173 11.60 -6.59 12.68
C GLN A 173 11.43 -7.17 11.26
N SER A 174 12.30 -8.09 10.85
CA SER A 174 12.26 -8.76 9.54
C SER A 174 11.63 -10.16 9.60
N ARG A 175 11.01 -10.55 10.72
CA ARG A 175 10.34 -11.84 10.88
C ARG A 175 8.84 -11.64 10.92
N GLN A 176 8.13 -12.52 10.26
CA GLN A 176 6.69 -12.60 10.32
C GLN A 176 6.25 -14.06 10.31
N GLU A 177 5.28 -14.38 11.15
CA GLU A 177 4.51 -15.62 11.05
C GLU A 177 3.05 -15.26 10.84
N SER A 178 2.33 -16.12 10.12
CA SER A 178 0.95 -15.89 9.76
C SER A 178 0.07 -17.05 10.14
N GLU A 179 -1.11 -16.73 10.63
CA GLU A 179 -2.12 -17.70 11.01
C GLU A 179 -3.41 -17.41 10.23
N ASP A 180 -3.99 -18.47 9.67
CA ASP A 180 -5.20 -18.38 8.86
C ASP A 180 -6.42 -18.72 9.72
N PHE A 181 -7.43 -17.87 9.67
CA PHE A 181 -8.68 -18.02 10.41
C PHE A 181 -9.86 -18.05 9.46
N LEU A 182 -10.85 -18.88 9.78
CA LEU A 182 -12.18 -18.79 9.20
C LEU A 182 -13.13 -18.21 10.24
N VAL A 183 -13.63 -17.00 9.96
CA VAL A 183 -14.55 -16.27 10.85
C VAL A 183 -15.96 -16.32 10.29
N THR A 184 -16.92 -16.72 11.10
CA THR A 184 -18.35 -16.68 10.73
C THR A 184 -19.04 -15.53 11.44
N VAL A 185 -19.55 -14.59 10.67
CA VAL A 185 -20.22 -13.36 11.14
C VAL A 185 -21.72 -13.46 10.92
N GLN A 186 -22.51 -13.02 11.91
CA GLN A 186 -23.97 -12.92 11.80
C GLN A 186 -24.39 -11.45 11.82
N GLU A 187 -25.51 -11.17 11.16
CA GLU A 187 -26.17 -9.87 11.20
C GLU A 187 -27.46 -10.01 12.03
N ASP A 188 -27.58 -9.23 13.10
CA ASP A 188 -28.80 -9.11 13.90
C ASP A 188 -29.21 -7.63 14.02
N ASP A 189 -30.43 -7.30 13.60
CA ASP A 189 -30.98 -5.94 13.56
C ASP A 189 -30.03 -4.87 12.93
N GLY A 190 -29.21 -5.28 11.95
CA GLY A 190 -28.26 -4.40 11.25
C GLY A 190 -26.91 -4.21 11.95
N VAL A 191 -26.65 -4.97 13.02
CA VAL A 191 -25.37 -5.05 13.72
C VAL A 191 -24.68 -6.35 13.34
N PHE A 192 -23.38 -6.30 13.05
CA PHE A 192 -22.56 -7.46 12.71
C PHE A 192 -21.76 -7.93 13.92
N CYS A 193 -21.84 -9.23 14.23
CA CYS A 193 -21.13 -9.86 15.35
C CYS A 193 -20.53 -11.20 14.93
N VAL A 194 -19.45 -11.62 15.61
CA VAL A 194 -18.76 -12.88 15.34
C VAL A 194 -19.43 -14.02 16.10
N SER A 195 -19.84 -15.06 15.39
CA SER A 195 -20.51 -16.23 15.95
C SER A 195 -19.58 -17.43 16.17
N GLU A 196 -18.58 -17.58 15.30
CA GLU A 196 -17.63 -18.70 15.29
C GLU A 196 -16.30 -18.22 14.69
N THR A 197 -15.20 -18.72 15.23
CA THR A 197 -13.85 -18.46 14.70
C THR A 197 -13.05 -19.75 14.81
N VAL A 198 -12.54 -20.23 13.68
CA VAL A 198 -11.79 -21.47 13.56
C VAL A 198 -10.38 -21.13 13.09
N LEU A 199 -9.36 -21.64 13.80
CA LEU A 199 -7.99 -21.63 13.29
C LEU A 199 -7.89 -22.67 12.19
N GLN A 200 -7.62 -22.22 10.97
CA GLN A 200 -7.24 -23.10 9.88
C GLN A 200 -5.77 -23.43 10.10
N SER A 201 -5.51 -24.55 10.78
CA SER A 201 -4.18 -25.15 10.69
C SER A 201 -3.93 -25.38 9.21
N VAL A 202 -2.91 -24.71 8.68
CA VAL A 202 -2.25 -25.21 7.49
C VAL A 202 -1.84 -26.62 7.91
N GLU A 203 -2.52 -27.65 7.39
CA GLU A 203 -1.96 -28.98 7.45
C GLU A 203 -0.62 -28.83 6.75
N GLU A 204 0.47 -28.73 7.52
CA GLU A 204 1.80 -29.03 7.03
C GLU A 204 1.63 -30.35 6.30
N GLU A 205 1.73 -30.32 4.97
CA GLU A 205 1.70 -31.55 4.19
C GLU A 205 2.65 -32.51 4.89
N PRO A 206 2.20 -33.71 5.28
CA PRO A 206 2.98 -34.55 6.16
C PRO A 206 4.33 -34.76 5.51
N SER A 207 5.38 -34.22 6.14
CA SER A 207 6.75 -34.61 5.86
C SER A 207 6.84 -36.11 6.13
N GLU A 208 6.58 -36.91 5.09
CA GLU A 208 6.60 -38.36 5.11
C GLU A 208 8.06 -38.80 5.23
N SER A 209 8.59 -38.73 6.46
CA SER A 209 9.72 -39.56 6.87
C SER A 209 9.26 -41.02 6.92
N GLY A 210 9.07 -41.61 5.74
CA GLY A 210 8.49 -42.92 5.53
C GLY A 210 9.12 -43.63 4.34
N THR A 211 10.38 -44.02 4.50
CA THR A 211 11.16 -44.80 3.53
C THR A 211 10.35 -45.94 2.89
N THR A 212 9.94 -45.78 1.63
CA THR A 212 9.73 -46.89 0.70
C THR A 212 9.84 -46.37 -0.73
N GLY A 213 10.87 -46.82 -1.46
CA GLY A 213 11.25 -46.30 -2.78
C GLY A 213 10.14 -46.34 -3.83
N ILE A 214 9.46 -45.20 -3.96
CA ILE A 214 8.73 -44.74 -5.13
C ILE A 214 9.46 -43.45 -5.51
N GLU A 215 9.77 -43.26 -6.79
CA GLU A 215 10.37 -42.00 -7.27
C GLU A 215 9.41 -40.87 -6.91
N GLU A 216 9.72 -40.09 -5.87
CA GLU A 216 8.97 -38.89 -5.48
C GLU A 216 9.00 -37.95 -6.66
N GLU A 217 7.83 -37.70 -7.23
CA GLU A 217 7.64 -36.65 -8.21
C GLU A 217 7.90 -35.34 -7.47
N VAL A 218 8.99 -34.67 -7.83
CA VAL A 218 9.38 -33.41 -7.20
C VAL A 218 8.30 -32.38 -7.49
N ASP A 219 7.74 -31.78 -6.43
CA ASP A 219 6.82 -30.66 -6.59
C ASP A 219 7.60 -29.41 -7.04
N THR A 220 7.54 -29.15 -8.35
CA THR A 220 8.25 -28.03 -8.97
C THR A 220 7.64 -26.68 -8.58
N GLN A 221 6.36 -26.63 -8.22
CA GLN A 221 5.70 -25.43 -7.72
C GLN A 221 6.18 -25.09 -6.31
N ALA A 222 6.35 -26.09 -5.45
CA ALA A 222 6.95 -25.89 -4.12
C ALA A 222 8.37 -25.34 -4.23
N VAL A 223 9.23 -25.94 -5.09
CA VAL A 223 10.62 -25.47 -5.31
C VAL A 223 10.66 -24.00 -5.75
N ALA A 224 9.79 -23.61 -6.67
CA ALA A 224 9.73 -22.24 -7.14
C ALA A 224 9.22 -21.25 -6.09
N THR A 225 8.21 -21.66 -5.32
CA THR A 225 7.63 -20.85 -4.25
C THR A 225 8.67 -20.61 -3.15
N ASP A 226 9.36 -21.66 -2.71
CA ASP A 226 10.41 -21.58 -1.70
C ASP A 226 11.59 -20.71 -2.17
N PHE A 227 11.96 -20.82 -3.45
CA PHE A 227 13.00 -19.97 -4.03
C PHE A 227 12.66 -18.49 -3.95
N LEU A 228 11.46 -18.08 -4.35
CA LEU A 228 11.04 -16.67 -4.29
C LEU A 228 10.81 -16.21 -2.85
N ARG A 229 10.20 -17.06 -2.01
CA ARG A 229 9.96 -16.76 -0.59
C ARG A 229 11.27 -16.44 0.13
N ALA A 230 12.29 -17.26 -0.09
CA ALA A 230 13.60 -17.07 0.50
C ALA A 230 14.23 -15.70 0.15
N ILE A 231 13.91 -15.12 -1.02
CA ILE A 231 14.45 -13.82 -1.46
C ILE A 231 13.57 -12.65 -0.99
N VAL A 232 12.27 -12.77 -1.21
CA VAL A 232 11.30 -11.67 -1.07
C VAL A 232 10.84 -11.53 0.37
N VAL A 233 10.47 -12.64 1.01
CA VAL A 233 9.93 -12.67 2.37
C VAL A 233 11.05 -12.78 3.38
N ASP A 234 11.90 -13.80 3.25
CA ASP A 234 12.89 -14.13 4.28
C ASP A 234 14.17 -13.28 4.17
N ARG A 235 14.38 -12.62 3.02
CA ARG A 235 15.57 -11.80 2.73
C ARG A 235 16.88 -12.59 2.88
N GLU A 236 16.85 -13.87 2.53
CA GLU A 236 17.95 -14.84 2.59
C GLU A 236 18.42 -15.28 1.19
N PRO A 237 19.11 -14.42 0.41
CA PRO A 237 19.53 -14.75 -0.95
C PRO A 237 20.49 -15.95 -1.03
N GLN A 238 21.18 -16.29 0.07
CA GLN A 238 22.06 -17.46 0.13
C GLN A 238 21.29 -18.77 0.20
N THR A 239 20.14 -18.79 0.89
CA THR A 239 19.23 -19.94 0.96
C THR A 239 18.60 -20.15 -0.42
N ALA A 240 18.10 -19.08 -1.04
CA ALA A 240 17.59 -19.09 -2.41
C ALA A 240 18.62 -19.60 -3.44
N ALA A 241 19.90 -19.20 -3.30
CA ALA A 241 20.96 -19.67 -4.18
C ALA A 241 21.16 -21.20 -4.17
N SER A 242 20.77 -21.89 -3.09
CA SER A 242 20.85 -23.35 -3.01
C SER A 242 19.82 -24.07 -3.88
N PHE A 243 18.74 -23.40 -4.25
CA PHE A 243 17.72 -23.92 -5.17
C PHE A 243 18.06 -23.68 -6.64
N GLN A 244 19.15 -22.96 -6.95
CA GLN A 244 19.52 -22.67 -8.34
C GLN A 244 20.16 -23.87 -9.04
N CYS A 245 19.72 -24.16 -10.26
CA CYS A 245 20.41 -25.10 -11.12
C CYS A 245 21.82 -24.58 -11.47
N GLN A 246 22.76 -25.48 -11.76
CA GLN A 246 24.13 -25.08 -12.16
C GLN A 246 24.15 -24.21 -13.44
N THR A 247 23.11 -24.33 -14.26
CA THR A 247 22.91 -23.58 -15.51
C THR A 247 21.92 -22.44 -15.35
N PHE A 248 21.70 -21.95 -14.13
CA PHE A 248 20.77 -20.85 -13.86
C PHE A 248 21.06 -19.62 -14.74
N THR A 249 20.00 -18.99 -15.24
CA THR A 249 20.08 -17.75 -16.01
C THR A 249 19.08 -16.70 -15.53
N GLY A 250 19.38 -15.42 -15.76
CA GLY A 250 18.50 -14.32 -15.38
C GLY A 250 18.95 -13.64 -14.09
N ILE A 251 18.00 -13.08 -13.35
CA ILE A 251 18.23 -12.29 -12.14
C ILE A 251 18.68 -13.21 -11.01
N THR A 252 19.85 -12.96 -10.43
CA THR A 252 20.31 -13.77 -9.29
C THR A 252 19.56 -13.41 -8.00
N PRO A 253 19.47 -14.34 -7.02
CA PRO A 253 18.90 -14.06 -5.71
C PRO A 253 19.49 -12.83 -5.03
N GLN A 254 20.80 -12.63 -5.17
CA GLN A 254 21.48 -11.47 -4.62
C GLN A 254 21.06 -10.18 -5.34
N GLU A 255 21.00 -10.20 -6.68
CA GLU A 255 20.58 -9.03 -7.45
C GLU A 255 19.12 -8.64 -7.15
N LEU A 256 18.20 -9.60 -7.04
CA LEU A 256 16.82 -9.32 -6.64
C LEU A 256 16.74 -8.80 -5.20
N ASN A 257 17.49 -9.38 -4.28
CA ASN A 257 17.54 -8.89 -2.90
C ASN A 257 18.06 -7.44 -2.83
N ASP A 258 19.10 -7.13 -3.60
CA ASP A 258 19.70 -5.80 -3.67
C ASP A 258 18.71 -4.81 -4.32
N ALA A 259 18.00 -5.20 -5.38
CA ALA A 259 16.97 -4.40 -6.02
C ALA A 259 15.81 -4.05 -5.06
N ILE A 260 15.31 -5.01 -4.28
CA ILE A 260 14.31 -4.76 -3.22
C ILE A 260 14.89 -3.81 -2.14
N THR A 261 16.18 -3.92 -1.82
CA THR A 261 16.83 -3.01 -0.85
C THR A 261 16.97 -1.60 -1.41
N ASP A 262 17.26 -1.46 -2.70
CA ASP A 262 17.38 -0.17 -3.37
C ASP A 262 16.01 0.50 -3.55
N TRP A 263 14.97 -0.28 -3.84
CA TRP A 263 13.57 0.19 -3.85
C TRP A 263 13.15 0.77 -2.48
N ALA A 264 13.68 0.22 -1.38
CA ALA A 264 13.41 0.64 0.00
C ALA A 264 14.01 2.00 0.45
N GLU A 265 14.59 2.81 -0.45
CA GLU A 265 15.39 4.03 -0.16
C GLU A 265 15.98 4.14 1.27
N ALA A 266 17.17 3.57 1.50
CA ALA A 266 18.13 3.89 2.57
C ALA A 266 17.62 4.12 4.03
N GLY A 267 16.45 3.59 4.40
CA GLY A 267 15.94 3.72 5.76
C GLY A 267 14.53 3.19 6.02
N GLU A 268 13.81 2.72 5.01
CA GLU A 268 12.44 2.23 5.17
C GLU A 268 12.41 0.71 5.38
N THR A 269 11.48 0.25 6.22
CA THR A 269 11.23 -1.19 6.37
C THR A 269 10.34 -1.62 5.22
N VAL A 270 10.84 -2.50 4.36
CA VAL A 270 10.06 -3.06 3.25
C VAL A 270 9.62 -4.46 3.61
N ILE A 271 8.33 -4.70 3.41
CA ILE A 271 7.72 -6.02 3.56
C ILE A 271 7.42 -6.55 2.16
N GLY A 272 7.96 -7.73 1.85
CA GLY A 272 7.71 -8.43 0.59
C GLY A 272 6.66 -9.53 0.77
N TYR A 273 5.77 -9.67 -0.20
CA TYR A 273 4.76 -10.72 -0.27
C TYR A 273 4.81 -11.41 -1.63
N LEU A 274 4.36 -12.67 -1.67
CA LEU A 274 4.00 -13.36 -2.91
C LEU A 274 2.48 -13.27 -3.06
N ASP A 275 2.01 -12.50 -4.04
CA ASP A 275 0.59 -12.15 -4.23
C ASP A 275 -0.11 -13.10 -5.23
N GLY A 276 0.67 -13.70 -6.13
CA GLY A 276 0.17 -14.64 -7.13
C GLY A 276 1.25 -15.61 -7.56
N PHE A 277 0.87 -16.86 -7.80
CA PHE A 277 1.76 -17.90 -8.30
C PHE A 277 0.98 -18.87 -9.22
N ASP A 278 1.14 -18.71 -10.53
CA ASP A 278 0.40 -19.43 -11.54
C ASP A 278 1.33 -20.25 -12.44
N SER A 279 0.97 -21.50 -12.70
CA SER A 279 1.63 -22.29 -13.74
C SER A 279 1.31 -21.69 -15.12
N VAL A 280 2.34 -21.56 -15.96
CA VAL A 280 2.22 -21.07 -17.33
C VAL A 280 2.79 -22.10 -18.31
N ASP A 281 2.23 -22.12 -19.51
CA ASP A 281 2.67 -23.05 -20.56
C ASP A 281 4.15 -22.81 -20.90
N SER A 282 4.97 -23.84 -20.74
CA SER A 282 6.36 -23.87 -21.21
C SER A 282 6.42 -24.45 -22.62
N ASP A 283 7.18 -23.79 -23.51
CA ASP A 283 7.50 -24.33 -24.85
C ASP A 283 8.46 -25.55 -24.76
N ASP A 284 9.10 -25.75 -23.61
CA ASP A 284 10.02 -26.84 -23.33
C ASP A 284 9.44 -27.78 -22.27
N SER A 285 9.08 -29.00 -22.68
CA SER A 285 8.51 -30.03 -21.81
C SER A 285 9.47 -30.56 -20.72
N SER A 286 10.72 -30.10 -20.70
CA SER A 286 11.72 -30.46 -19.69
C SER A 286 11.84 -29.44 -18.55
N VAL A 287 11.06 -28.35 -18.60
CA VAL A 287 10.98 -27.35 -17.54
C VAL A 287 9.52 -26.97 -17.29
N ASP A 288 9.19 -26.77 -16.02
CA ASP A 288 7.91 -26.18 -15.62
C ASP A 288 8.10 -24.66 -15.50
N ALA A 289 7.16 -23.89 -16.05
CA ALA A 289 7.22 -22.44 -16.02
C ALA A 289 6.11 -21.89 -15.12
N PHE A 290 6.44 -20.85 -14.36
CA PHE A 290 5.52 -20.18 -13.45
C PHE A 290 5.62 -18.67 -13.60
N ALA A 291 4.47 -18.01 -13.51
CA ALA A 291 4.36 -16.57 -13.35
C ALA A 291 4.10 -16.27 -11.87
N ALA A 292 4.88 -15.36 -11.30
CA ALA A 292 4.76 -14.98 -9.91
C ALA A 292 4.68 -13.45 -9.79
N ASP A 293 3.74 -12.97 -8.98
CA ASP A 293 3.65 -11.56 -8.63
C ASP A 293 4.16 -11.37 -7.21
N ILE A 294 5.16 -10.50 -7.05
CA ILE A 294 5.65 -10.10 -5.74
C ILE A 294 5.13 -8.71 -5.43
N LYS A 295 4.70 -8.48 -4.20
CA LYS A 295 4.23 -7.18 -3.73
C LYS A 295 5.20 -6.66 -2.69
N LEU A 296 5.70 -5.45 -2.90
CA LEU A 296 6.51 -4.74 -1.93
C LEU A 296 5.67 -3.64 -1.28
N ASP A 297 5.67 -3.62 0.03
CA ASP A 297 4.96 -2.65 0.86
C ASP A 297 5.99 -1.89 1.69
N GLY A 298 6.17 -0.61 1.35
CA GLY A 298 6.95 0.36 2.09
C GLY A 298 6.05 1.35 2.83
N ASP A 299 6.64 2.29 3.58
CA ASP A 299 5.86 3.21 4.42
C ASP A 299 4.92 4.15 3.63
N MET A 300 5.23 4.40 2.34
CA MET A 300 4.46 5.32 1.49
C MET A 300 3.99 4.73 0.16
N ASP A 301 4.58 3.62 -0.27
CA ASP A 301 4.37 3.05 -1.60
C ASP A 301 4.11 1.54 -1.49
N ILE A 302 3.15 1.08 -2.29
CA ILE A 302 2.85 -0.35 -2.46
C ILE A 302 2.93 -0.62 -3.96
N GLU A 303 3.84 -1.50 -4.35
CA GLU A 303 4.06 -1.84 -5.76
C GLU A 303 4.10 -3.35 -5.95
N THR A 304 3.55 -3.82 -7.07
CA THR A 304 3.54 -5.22 -7.47
C THR A 304 4.41 -5.40 -8.71
N PHE A 305 5.27 -6.41 -8.68
CA PHE A 305 6.22 -6.72 -9.74
C PHE A 305 6.03 -8.16 -10.20
N SER A 306 5.90 -8.34 -11.51
CA SER A 306 5.70 -9.66 -12.11
C SER A 306 7.02 -10.30 -12.54
N PHE A 307 7.16 -11.57 -12.23
CA PHE A 307 8.31 -12.41 -12.55
C PHE A 307 7.86 -13.66 -13.29
N GLN A 308 8.75 -14.17 -14.11
CA GLN A 308 8.63 -15.48 -14.74
C GLN A 308 9.84 -16.32 -14.33
N LEU A 309 9.58 -17.55 -13.94
CA LEU A 309 10.61 -18.46 -13.48
C LEU A 309 10.36 -19.86 -14.00
N THR A 310 11.46 -20.57 -14.24
CA THR A 310 11.42 -21.94 -14.75
C THR A 310 12.10 -22.87 -13.77
N VAL A 311 11.54 -24.06 -13.60
CA VAL A 311 12.05 -25.11 -12.72
C VAL A 311 12.39 -26.33 -13.56
N GLN A 312 13.56 -26.89 -13.31
CA GLN A 312 14.05 -28.11 -13.95
C GLN A 312 14.30 -29.18 -12.88
N GLY A 313 13.31 -30.02 -12.63
CA GLY A 313 13.40 -31.03 -11.56
C GLY A 313 13.33 -30.38 -10.18
N ASP A 314 14.42 -30.44 -9.42
CA ASP A 314 14.50 -29.95 -8.04
C ASP A 314 15.20 -28.59 -7.90
N CYS A 315 15.40 -27.88 -9.01
CA CYS A 315 16.09 -26.59 -9.01
C CYS A 315 15.47 -25.59 -9.98
N VAL A 316 15.60 -24.31 -9.67
CA VAL A 316 15.19 -23.19 -10.53
C VAL A 316 16.24 -22.99 -11.62
N SER A 317 15.82 -23.01 -12.87
CA SER A 317 16.66 -22.81 -14.06
C SER A 317 16.72 -21.37 -14.54
N SER A 318 15.67 -20.56 -14.33
CA SER A 318 15.72 -19.13 -14.64
C SER A 318 14.78 -18.27 -13.80
N LEU A 319 15.12 -16.99 -13.69
CA LEU A 319 14.26 -15.93 -13.18
C LEU A 319 14.37 -14.68 -14.08
N GLU A 320 13.26 -14.26 -14.67
CA GLU A 320 13.14 -13.10 -15.56
C GLU A 320 11.96 -12.21 -15.13
N GLY A 321 11.88 -11.00 -15.68
CA GLY A 321 10.86 -10.00 -15.31
C GLY A 321 11.38 -8.99 -14.30
N GLY A 322 10.48 -8.38 -13.52
CA GLY A 322 10.86 -7.36 -12.55
C GLY A 322 11.54 -6.14 -13.15
N ASP A 323 11.28 -5.81 -14.43
CA ASP A 323 11.95 -4.71 -15.15
C ASP A 323 11.75 -3.34 -14.47
N ASP A 324 10.66 -3.16 -13.72
CA ASP A 324 10.39 -1.93 -12.97
C ASP A 324 11.07 -1.92 -11.59
N LEU A 325 11.62 -3.05 -11.15
CA LEU A 325 12.36 -3.21 -9.89
C LEU A 325 13.89 -3.21 -10.10
N ILE A 326 14.39 -3.69 -11.25
CA ILE A 326 15.83 -3.96 -11.53
C ILE A 326 16.47 -2.96 -12.50
#